data_AF-A0AAD3ZVS3-F1
#
_entry.id   AF-A0AAD3ZVS3-F1
#
_cell.length_a   1.000
_cell.length_b   1.000
_cell.length_c   1.000
_cell.angle_alpha   90.00
_cell.angle_beta   90.00
_cell.angle_gamma   90.00
#
_symmetry.space_group_name_H-M   'P 1'
#
loop_
_entity.id
_entity.type
_entity.pdbx_description
1 polymer ?
#
loop_
_entity_poly.entity_id
_entity_poly.type
_entity_poly.pdbx_seq_one_letter_code
_entity_poly.pdbx_strand_id
1 'polypeptide(L)'
;MEQLDQIEQQIIALLQSSNYPDDFPEQLEQFVIARHQIVESILSDRDNLTREQFDAVVLRTQQMKDVLQQHKQIIADKLLQAKRSEKSVSLYQRYQNKL
;
A
#
# COMPACT_ATOMS: atom_id res chain seq x y z
N MET A 1 -13.86 7.20 -10.24
CA MET A 1 -13.22 6.02 -10.87
C MET A 1 -11.78 6.31 -11.26
N GLU A 2 -11.48 7.40 -11.95
CA GLU A 2 -10.10 7.75 -12.36
C GLU A 2 -9.08 7.75 -11.20
N GLN A 3 -9.43 8.33 -10.04
CA GLN A 3 -8.56 8.30 -8.86
C GLN A 3 -8.27 6.89 -8.36
N LEU A 4 -9.24 5.97 -8.48
CA LEU A 4 -9.07 4.57 -8.13
C LEU A 4 -8.13 3.87 -9.14
N ASP A 5 -8.21 4.22 -10.42
CA ASP A 5 -7.27 3.72 -11.44
C ASP A 5 -5.84 4.15 -11.14
N GLN A 6 -5.64 5.43 -10.84
CA GLN A 6 -4.32 6.00 -10.57
C GLN A 6 -3.66 5.36 -9.35
N ILE A 7 -4.37 5.25 -8.23
CA ILE A 7 -3.80 4.69 -7.00
C ILE A 7 -3.51 3.19 -7.16
N GLU A 8 -4.34 2.45 -7.88
CA GLU A 8 -4.11 1.02 -8.13
C GLU A 8 -2.90 0.80 -9.04
N GLN A 9 -2.70 1.64 -10.04
CA GLN A 9 -1.49 1.61 -10.87
C GLN A 9 -0.23 1.95 -10.06
N GLN A 10 -0.30 2.92 -9.15
CA GLN A 10 0.82 3.26 -8.25
C GLN A 10 1.19 2.08 -7.33
N ILE A 11 0.19 1.40 -6.76
CA ILE A 11 0.41 0.19 -5.95
C ILE A 11 1.10 -0.89 -6.79
N ILE A 12 0.57 -1.18 -7.99
CA ILE A 12 1.13 -2.21 -8.87
C ILE A 12 2.56 -1.88 -9.27
N ALA A 13 2.84 -0.63 -9.67
CA ALA A 13 4.17 -0.18 -10.04
C ALA A 13 5.17 -0.31 -8.87
N LEU A 14 4.76 0.05 -7.66
CA LEU A 14 5.58 -0.09 -6.46
C LEU A 14 5.91 -1.57 -6.18
N LEU A 15 4.93 -2.47 -6.33
CA LEU A 15 5.11 -3.91 -6.10
C LEU A 15 5.91 -4.63 -7.20
N GLN A 16 5.92 -4.07 -8.42
CA GLN A 16 6.68 -4.62 -9.55
C GLN A 16 8.07 -4.00 -9.71
N SER A 17 8.44 -3.06 -8.84
CA SER A 17 9.73 -2.38 -8.96
C SER A 17 10.90 -3.36 -8.81
N SER A 18 11.87 -3.25 -9.71
CA SER A 18 13.15 -3.96 -9.61
C SER A 18 14.04 -3.39 -8.50
N ASN A 19 13.79 -2.14 -8.09
CA ASN A 19 14.50 -1.47 -7.01
C ASN A 19 13.52 -0.86 -6.02
N TYR A 20 13.36 -1.51 -4.88
CA TYR A 20 12.44 -1.06 -3.83
C TYR A 20 13.02 0.15 -3.11
N PRO A 21 12.25 1.25 -2.96
CA PRO A 21 12.71 2.40 -2.20
C PRO A 21 12.84 2.06 -0.71
N ASP A 22 13.66 2.82 0.01
CA ASP A 22 13.94 2.57 1.44
C ASP A 22 12.69 2.72 2.31
N ASP A 23 11.75 3.57 1.90
CA ASP A 23 10.44 3.82 2.51
C ASP A 23 9.30 3.00 1.86
N PHE A 24 9.64 1.91 1.15
CA PHE A 24 8.66 1.04 0.49
C PHE A 24 7.50 0.63 1.41
N PRO A 25 7.73 0.17 2.66
CA PRO A 25 6.63 -0.24 3.53
C PRO A 25 5.65 0.90 3.82
N GLU A 26 6.17 2.08 4.12
CA GLU A 26 5.39 3.28 4.43
C GLU A 26 4.62 3.76 3.20
N GLN A 27 5.25 3.79 2.02
CA GLN A 27 4.58 4.15 0.77
C GLN A 27 3.46 3.17 0.42
N LEU A 28 3.69 1.85 0.56
CA LEU A 28 2.68 0.84 0.28
C LEU A 28 1.49 0.99 1.23
N GLU A 29 1.73 1.21 2.52
CA GLU A 29 0.67 1.47 3.51
C GLU A 29 -0.15 2.71 3.14
N GLN A 30 0.50 3.83 2.83
CA GLN A 30 -0.16 5.06 2.41
C GLN A 30 -1.04 4.86 1.18
N PHE A 31 -0.56 4.14 0.16
CA PHE A 31 -1.35 3.87 -1.04
C PHE A 31 -2.55 2.96 -0.77
N VAL A 32 -2.40 1.94 0.07
CA VAL A 32 -3.52 1.05 0.44
C VAL A 32 -4.58 1.82 1.24
N ILE A 33 -4.17 2.70 2.16
CA ILE A 33 -5.08 3.57 2.91
C ILE A 33 -5.81 4.54 1.96
N ALA A 34 -5.08 5.21 1.07
CA ALA A 34 -5.67 6.14 0.11
C ALA A 34 -6.67 5.43 -0.82
N ARG A 35 -6.32 4.24 -1.31
CA ARG A 35 -7.24 3.40 -2.09
C ARG A 35 -8.51 3.09 -1.29
N HIS A 36 -8.38 2.73 -0.02
CA HIS A 36 -9.53 2.43 0.83
C HIS A 36 -10.46 3.64 0.96
N GLN A 37 -9.92 4.82 1.23
CA GLN A 37 -10.69 6.08 1.30
C GLN A 37 -11.41 6.41 -0.01
N ILE A 38 -10.76 6.21 -1.16
CA ILE A 38 -11.38 6.40 -2.47
C ILE A 38 -12.55 5.43 -2.67
N VAL A 39 -12.37 4.15 -2.32
CA VAL A 39 -13.44 3.14 -2.38
C VAL A 39 -14.61 3.51 -1.48
N GLU A 40 -14.34 3.90 -0.24
CA GLU A 40 -15.39 4.35 0.70
C GLU A 40 -16.15 5.56 0.14
N SER A 41 -15.45 6.54 -0.43
CA SER A 41 -16.07 7.71 -1.04
C SER A 41 -16.98 7.32 -2.22
N ILE A 42 -16.54 6.42 -3.10
CA ILE A 42 -17.35 5.95 -4.23
C ILE A 42 -18.60 5.23 -3.73
N LEU A 43 -18.44 4.30 -2.78
CA LEU A 43 -19.55 3.50 -2.26
C LEU A 43 -20.54 4.31 -1.40
N SER A 44 -20.10 5.44 -0.84
CA SER A 44 -20.95 6.33 -0.04
C SER A 44 -21.75 7.33 -0.85
N ASP A 45 -21.37 7.58 -2.11
CA ASP A 45 -22.06 8.50 -3.02
C ASP A 45 -23.35 7.88 -3.60
N ARG A 46 -24.39 7.80 -2.77
CA ARG A 46 -25.66 7.14 -3.13
C ARG A 46 -26.37 7.76 -4.32
N ASP A 47 -26.16 9.04 -4.58
CA ASP A 47 -26.84 9.77 -5.63
C ASP A 47 -26.24 9.47 -7.01
N ASN A 48 -24.94 9.11 -7.06
CA ASN A 48 -24.23 8.82 -8.30
C ASN A 48 -23.76 7.37 -8.44
N LEU A 49 -23.89 6.54 -7.40
CA LEU A 49 -23.45 5.14 -7.42
C LEU A 49 -24.33 4.30 -8.33
N THR A 50 -23.79 3.95 -9.50
CA THR A 50 -24.44 3.01 -10.41
C THR A 50 -24.13 1.56 -10.02
N ARG A 51 -24.98 0.62 -10.46
CA ARG A 51 -24.72 -0.81 -10.26
C ARG A 51 -23.41 -1.26 -10.90
N GLU A 52 -23.10 -0.72 -12.09
CA GLU A 52 -21.86 -1.00 -12.81
C GLU A 52 -20.62 -0.54 -12.02
N GLN A 53 -20.67 0.65 -11.43
CA GLN A 53 -19.58 1.15 -10.57
C GLN A 53 -19.40 0.28 -9.33
N PHE A 54 -20.50 -0.14 -8.70
CA PHE A 54 -20.44 -1.03 -7.55
C PHE A 54 -19.78 -2.37 -7.91
N ASP A 55 -20.26 -3.04 -8.96
CA ASP A 55 -19.74 -4.33 -9.39
C ASP A 55 -18.26 -4.21 -9.82
N ALA A 56 -17.87 -3.09 -10.46
CA ALA A 56 -16.47 -2.80 -10.79
C ALA A 56 -15.59 -2.63 -9.54
N VAL A 57 -16.04 -1.90 -8.53
CA VAL A 57 -15.29 -1.72 -7.27
C VAL A 57 -15.08 -3.06 -6.54
N VAL A 58 -16.11 -3.93 -6.52
CA VAL A 58 -16.00 -5.28 -5.94
C VAL A 58 -14.97 -6.11 -6.69
N LEU A 59 -15.07 -6.18 -8.02
CA LEU A 59 -14.11 -6.92 -8.86
C LEU A 59 -12.67 -6.43 -8.64
N ARG A 60 -12.46 -5.12 -8.66
CA ARG A 60 -11.13 -4.50 -8.50
C ARG A 60 -10.58 -4.71 -7.10
N THR A 61 -11.43 -4.75 -6.08
CA THR A 61 -11.00 -5.08 -4.72
C THR A 61 -10.52 -6.52 -4.61
N GLN A 62 -11.19 -7.46 -5.28
CA GLN A 62 -10.73 -8.84 -5.36
C GLN A 62 -9.40 -8.93 -6.13
N GLN A 63 -9.28 -8.26 -7.28
CA GLN A 63 -8.04 -8.22 -8.06
C GLN A 63 -6.87 -7.63 -7.25
N MET A 64 -7.09 -6.52 -6.54
CA MET A 64 -6.04 -5.89 -5.71
C MET A 64 -5.61 -6.80 -4.56
N LYS A 65 -6.55 -7.51 -3.93
CA LYS A 65 -6.22 -8.54 -2.94
C LYS A 65 -5.32 -9.61 -3.54
N ASP A 66 -5.61 -10.10 -4.73
CA ASP A 66 -4.81 -11.13 -5.39
C ASP A 66 -3.40 -10.62 -5.73
N VAL A 67 -3.27 -9.38 -6.22
CA VAL A 67 -1.96 -8.73 -6.44
C VAL A 67 -1.14 -8.65 -5.16
N LEU A 68 -1.74 -8.20 -4.05
CA LEU A 68 -1.07 -8.11 -2.75
C LEU A 68 -0.67 -9.49 -2.22
N GLN A 69 -1.49 -10.53 -2.44
CA GLN A 69 -1.15 -11.90 -2.06
C GLN A 69 0.02 -12.46 -2.87
N GLN A 70 0.05 -12.21 -4.18
CA GLN A 70 1.17 -12.60 -5.06
C GLN A 70 2.50 -11.99 -4.59
N HIS A 71 2.47 -10.76 -4.08
CA HIS A 71 3.65 -10.04 -3.60
C HIS A 71 3.85 -10.14 -2.07
N LYS A 72 3.08 -10.99 -1.38
CA LYS A 72 3.10 -11.09 0.09
C LYS A 72 4.50 -11.35 0.65
N GLN A 73 5.27 -12.22 0.01
CA GLN A 73 6.60 -12.59 0.48
C GLN A 73 7.56 -11.39 0.43
N ILE A 74 7.60 -10.66 -0.69
CA ILE A 74 8.48 -9.50 -0.83
C ILE A 74 8.06 -8.37 0.11
N ILE A 75 6.75 -8.15 0.31
CA ILE A 75 6.22 -7.19 1.27
C ILE A 75 6.70 -7.55 2.69
N ALA A 76 6.58 -8.83 3.09
CA ALA A 76 7.01 -9.29 4.40
C ALA A 76 8.52 -9.12 4.62
N ASP A 77 9.33 -9.45 3.61
CA ASP A 77 10.79 -9.32 3.68
C ASP A 77 11.21 -7.85 3.82
N LYS A 78 10.58 -6.94 3.08
CA LYS A 78 10.84 -5.50 3.16
C LYS A 78 10.42 -4.90 4.50
N LEU A 79 9.25 -5.30 5.02
CA LEU A 79 8.81 -4.92 6.36
C LEU A 79 9.80 -5.38 7.46
N LEU A 80 10.33 -6.60 7.33
CA LEU A 80 11.33 -7.11 8.27
C LEU A 80 12.66 -6.36 8.17
N GLN A 81 13.10 -6.02 6.95
CA GLN A 81 14.29 -5.22 6.71
C GLN A 81 14.15 -3.84 7.37
N ALA A 82 13.05 -3.12 7.11
CA ALA A 82 12.79 -1.81 7.71
C ALA A 82 12.82 -1.85 9.24
N LYS A 83 12.13 -2.83 9.87
CA LYS A 83 12.14 -3.01 11.34
C LYS A 83 13.53 -3.30 11.91
N ARG A 84 14.38 -4.01 11.17
CA ARG A 84 15.76 -4.28 11.59
C ARG A 84 16.62 -3.03 11.50
N SER A 85 16.46 -2.25 10.43
CA SER A 85 17.15 -0.98 10.23
C SER A 85 16.77 0.05 11.31
N GLU A 86 15.50 0.16 11.66
CA GLU A 86 15.05 1.04 12.75
C GLU A 86 15.65 0.65 14.11
N LYS A 87 15.71 -0.68 14.38
CA LYS A 87 16.36 -1.21 15.59
C LYS A 87 17.86 -0.95 15.62
N SER A 88 18.57 -1.06 14.50
CA SER A 88 20.00 -0.78 14.46
C SER A 88 20.28 0.72 14.69
N VAL A 89 19.54 1.61 14.03
CA VAL A 89 19.66 3.07 14.20
C VAL A 89 19.39 3.48 15.65
N SER A 90 18.32 2.96 16.27
CA SER A 90 17.98 3.29 17.66
C SER A 90 19.03 2.77 18.67
N LEU A 91 19.69 1.63 18.40
CA LEU A 91 20.82 1.15 19.19
C LEU A 91 22.03 2.08 19.06
N TYR A 92 22.38 2.51 17.85
CA TYR A 92 23.49 3.45 17.62
C TYR A 92 23.26 4.79 18.35
N GLN A 93 22.07 5.37 18.24
CA GLN A 93 21.71 6.61 18.96
C GLN A 93 21.82 6.45 20.48
N ARG A 94 21.41 5.29 21.03
CA ARG A 94 21.55 5.00 22.47
C ARG A 94 23.00 4.90 22.92
N TYR A 95 23.90 4.38 22.09
CA TYR A 95 25.33 4.35 22.41
C TYR A 95 25.96 5.74 22.28
N GLN A 96 25.57 6.52 21.28
CA GLN A 96 26.10 7.86 21.04
C GLN A 96 25.65 8.87 22.11
N ASN A 97 24.44 8.73 22.66
CA ASN A 97 23.92 9.60 23.73
C ASN A 97 24.36 9.20 25.15
N LYS A 98 25.14 8.10 25.29
CA LYS A 98 25.69 7.63 26.58
C LYS A 98 27.19 7.94 26.74
N LEU A 99 27.82 8.56 25.74
CA LEU A 99 29.15 9.15 25.78
C LEU A 99 29.03 10.67 25.93
#